data_AF-A0A7C8AMK7-F1
#
_entry.id   AF-A0A7C8AMK7-F1
#
_cell.length_a   1.000
_cell.length_b   1.000
_cell.length_c   1.000
_cell.angle_alpha   90.00
_cell.angle_beta   90.00
_cell.angle_gamma   90.00
#
_symmetry.space_group_name_H-M   'P 1'
#
loop_
_entity.id
_entity.type
_entity.pdbx_description
1 polymer ?
#
loop_
_entity_poly.entity_id
_entity_poly.type
_entity_poly.pdbx_seq_one_letter_code
_entity_poly.pdbx_strand_id
1 'polypeptide(L)'
;MRSRIDDKQLRQLIRNGDTVTGVARKMGVDKATVSRRLKALNIAINRNVTIRAAHKIVDREINALDQLQKINRDANEILDLLMRWNRGEDEALQVLESQVRKIKVRGQEEKITEYKFKDPRELALKAMHEIREQLKLQLDIFQALFDMRAVQQFQAEVLQVIGSVSAEARDEIIRRLTERNALRSAVDLN
;
A
#
# COMPACT_ATOMS: atom_id res chain seq x y z
N MET A 1 -39.25 3.69 -20.53
CA MET A 1 -38.18 4.62 -20.96
C MET A 1 -36.88 3.85 -21.11
N ARG A 2 -36.31 3.78 -22.32
CA ARG A 2 -34.98 3.16 -22.54
C ARG A 2 -33.92 4.18 -22.13
N SER A 3 -33.24 3.96 -21.00
CA SER A 3 -32.15 4.82 -20.54
C SER A 3 -31.03 4.78 -21.58
N ARG A 4 -30.86 5.88 -22.32
CA ARG A 4 -29.82 6.04 -23.33
C ARG A 4 -28.51 6.24 -22.58
N ILE A 5 -27.60 5.26 -22.67
CA ILE A 5 -26.26 5.37 -22.10
C ILE A 5 -25.58 6.59 -22.71
N ASP A 6 -25.09 7.52 -21.87
CA ASP A 6 -24.26 8.62 -22.31
C ASP A 6 -22.86 8.11 -22.64
N ASP A 7 -22.50 8.18 -23.92
CA ASP A 7 -21.22 7.72 -24.45
C ASP A 7 -20.03 8.52 -23.89
N LYS A 8 -20.22 9.79 -23.54
CA LYS A 8 -19.17 10.63 -22.94
C LYS A 8 -18.88 10.18 -21.52
N GLN A 9 -19.92 9.95 -20.74
CA GLN A 9 -19.82 9.43 -19.38
C GLN A 9 -19.26 7.99 -19.36
N LEU A 10 -19.68 7.14 -20.30
CA LEU A 10 -19.14 5.79 -20.47
C LEU A 10 -17.63 5.82 -20.77
N ARG A 11 -17.18 6.68 -21.69
CA ARG A 11 -15.74 6.85 -21.99
C ARG A 11 -14.96 7.32 -20.76
N GLN A 12 -15.50 8.25 -19.99
CA GLN A 12 -14.83 8.76 -18.79
C GLN A 12 -14.70 7.67 -17.71
N LEU A 13 -15.76 6.92 -17.45
CA LEU A 13 -15.75 5.85 -16.43
C LEU A 13 -14.77 4.72 -16.79
N ILE A 14 -14.70 4.35 -18.07
CA ILE A 14 -13.72 3.35 -18.55
C ILE A 14 -12.28 3.88 -18.50
N ARG A 15 -12.03 5.15 -18.84
CA ARG A 15 -10.70 5.78 -18.65
C ARG A 15 -10.30 5.87 -17.19
N ASN A 16 -11.24 6.12 -16.30
CA ASN A 16 -11.04 6.14 -14.85
C ASN A 16 -10.87 4.74 -14.24
N GLY A 17 -10.91 3.68 -15.06
CA GLY A 17 -10.59 2.33 -14.63
C GLY A 17 -11.76 1.51 -14.09
N ASP A 18 -13.01 1.97 -14.19
CA ASP A 18 -14.18 1.22 -13.73
C ASP A 18 -14.41 -0.07 -14.54
N THR A 19 -14.87 -1.14 -13.87
CA THR A 19 -15.25 -2.39 -14.56
C THR A 19 -16.62 -2.26 -15.20
N VAL A 20 -16.92 -3.09 -16.20
CA VAL A 20 -18.26 -3.19 -16.80
C VAL A 20 -19.37 -3.34 -15.75
N THR A 21 -19.11 -4.10 -14.67
CA THR A 21 -20.03 -4.24 -13.53
C THR A 21 -20.17 -2.94 -12.72
N GLY A 22 -19.07 -2.23 -12.47
CA GLY A 22 -19.09 -0.94 -11.75
C GLY A 22 -19.79 0.15 -12.56
N VAL A 23 -19.52 0.22 -13.87
CA VAL A 23 -20.20 1.13 -14.80
C VAL A 23 -21.69 0.82 -14.87
N ALA A 24 -22.08 -0.46 -14.99
CA ALA A 24 -23.48 -0.88 -14.99
C ALA A 24 -24.23 -0.41 -13.73
N ARG A 25 -23.62 -0.56 -12.55
CA ARG A 25 -24.19 -0.10 -11.29
C ARG A 25 -24.31 1.43 -11.23
N LYS A 26 -23.25 2.16 -11.64
CA LYS A 26 -23.23 3.64 -11.62
C LYS A 26 -24.21 4.26 -12.62
N MET A 27 -24.44 3.59 -13.75
CA MET A 27 -25.30 4.08 -14.83
C MET A 27 -26.72 3.50 -14.76
N GLY A 28 -27.03 2.64 -13.79
CA GLY A 28 -28.36 2.05 -13.61
C GLY A 28 -28.82 1.17 -14.78
N VAL A 29 -27.88 0.53 -15.48
CA VAL A 29 -28.14 -0.28 -16.68
C VAL A 29 -27.60 -1.69 -16.50
N ASP A 30 -28.08 -2.63 -17.32
CA ASP A 30 -27.57 -4.00 -17.29
C ASP A 30 -26.15 -4.10 -17.91
N LYS A 31 -25.38 -5.10 -17.47
CA LYS A 31 -23.99 -5.34 -17.91
C LYS A 31 -23.85 -5.64 -19.41
N ALA A 32 -24.78 -6.40 -20.00
CA ALA A 32 -24.86 -6.70 -21.42
C ALA A 32 -25.19 -5.45 -22.27
N THR A 33 -25.93 -4.48 -21.72
CA THR A 33 -26.15 -3.18 -22.37
C THR A 33 -24.87 -2.36 -22.40
N VAL A 34 -24.10 -2.31 -21.30
CA VAL A 34 -22.77 -1.67 -21.27
C VAL A 34 -21.80 -2.36 -22.25
N SER A 35 -21.76 -3.69 -22.25
CA SER A 35 -20.87 -4.48 -23.11
C SER A 35 -21.16 -4.28 -24.61
N ARG A 36 -22.45 -4.33 -25.02
CA ARG A 36 -22.86 -4.02 -26.40
C ARG A 36 -22.49 -2.60 -26.81
N ARG A 37 -22.63 -1.62 -25.91
CA ARG A 37 -22.32 -0.23 -26.22
C ARG A 37 -20.82 0.01 -26.36
N LEU A 38 -19.99 -0.62 -25.53
CA LEU A 38 -18.53 -0.57 -25.65
C LEU A 38 -18.04 -1.18 -26.96
N LYS A 39 -18.61 -2.32 -27.38
CA LYS A 39 -18.33 -2.95 -28.66
C LYS A 39 -18.74 -2.06 -29.85
N ALA A 40 -19.91 -1.43 -29.78
CA ALA A 40 -20.40 -0.51 -30.82
C ALA A 40 -19.57 0.78 -30.96
N LEU A 41 -18.97 1.26 -29.87
CA LEU A 41 -18.12 2.45 -29.88
C LEU A 41 -16.65 2.15 -30.26
N ASN A 42 -16.33 0.89 -30.56
CA ASN A 42 -14.97 0.37 -30.75
C ASN A 42 -14.01 0.80 -29.61
N ILE A 43 -14.55 0.99 -28.41
CA ILE A 43 -13.76 1.31 -27.23
C ILE A 43 -13.23 -0.03 -26.76
N ALA A 44 -11.96 -0.30 -27.04
CA ALA A 44 -11.24 -1.39 -26.41
C ALA A 44 -11.47 -1.28 -24.90
N ILE A 45 -12.12 -2.29 -24.32
CA ILE A 45 -12.36 -2.37 -22.87
C ILE A 45 -10.98 -2.55 -22.26
N ASN A 46 -10.34 -1.42 -21.95
CA ASN A 46 -8.96 -1.40 -21.55
C ASN A 46 -8.87 -2.22 -20.26
N ARG A 47 -8.09 -3.30 -20.33
CA ARG A 47 -7.84 -4.25 -19.25
C ARG A 47 -7.03 -3.56 -18.15
N ASN A 48 -7.68 -2.69 -17.41
CA ASN A 48 -7.21 -2.13 -16.16
C ASN A 48 -7.12 -3.19 -15.03
N VAL A 49 -7.35 -4.48 -15.34
CA VAL A 49 -7.24 -5.59 -14.38
C VAL A 49 -5.78 -5.81 -13.97
N THR A 50 -4.82 -5.64 -14.89
CA THR A 50 -3.39 -5.71 -14.58
C THR A 50 -2.91 -4.49 -13.78
N ILE A 51 -3.48 -3.32 -14.07
CA ILE A 51 -3.23 -2.09 -13.31
C ILE A 51 -3.80 -2.18 -11.88
N ARG A 52 -4.92 -2.87 -11.66
CA ARG A 52 -5.51 -3.04 -10.32
C ARG A 52 -4.70 -3.94 -9.39
N ALA A 53 -4.02 -4.95 -9.90
CA ALA A 53 -3.12 -5.77 -9.08
C ALA A 53 -1.92 -4.95 -8.62
N ALA A 54 -1.32 -4.17 -9.54
CA ALA A 54 -0.25 -3.23 -9.20
C ALA A 54 -0.73 -2.15 -8.22
N HIS A 55 -1.90 -1.55 -8.42
CA HIS A 55 -2.45 -0.56 -7.49
C HIS A 55 -2.75 -1.15 -6.11
N LYS A 56 -3.32 -2.37 -6.02
CA LYS A 56 -3.55 -3.02 -4.71
C LYS A 56 -2.27 -3.36 -3.96
N ILE A 57 -1.21 -3.72 -4.68
CA ILE A 57 0.11 -3.93 -4.07
C ILE A 57 0.65 -2.59 -3.60
N VAL A 58 0.64 -1.56 -4.46
CA VAL A 58 1.06 -0.19 -4.10
C VAL A 58 0.29 0.36 -2.90
N ASP A 59 -1.03 0.16 -2.83
CA ASP A 59 -1.86 0.61 -1.69
C ASP A 59 -1.51 -0.12 -0.38
N ARG A 60 -1.16 -1.41 -0.44
CA ARG A 60 -0.71 -2.19 0.74
C ARG A 60 0.69 -1.76 1.19
N GLU A 61 1.60 -1.54 0.24
CA GLU A 61 2.95 -1.03 0.51
C GLU A 61 2.90 0.38 1.12
N ILE A 62 1.99 1.24 0.67
CA ILE A 62 1.78 2.58 1.25
C ILE A 62 1.35 2.49 2.71
N ASN A 63 0.43 1.59 3.06
CA ASN A 63 0.02 1.40 4.46
C ASN A 63 1.18 0.88 5.34
N ALA A 64 1.99 -0.04 4.81
CA ALA A 64 3.18 -0.51 5.53
C ALA A 64 4.19 0.64 5.77
N LEU A 65 4.37 1.53 4.81
CA LEU A 65 5.19 2.74 4.97
C LEU A 65 4.64 3.70 6.04
N ASP A 66 3.32 3.91 6.07
CA ASP A 66 2.67 4.75 7.09
C ASP A 66 2.88 4.18 8.50
N GLN A 67 2.76 2.85 8.65
CA GLN A 67 3.06 2.18 9.92
C GLN A 67 4.54 2.30 10.29
N LEU A 68 5.45 2.10 9.34
CA LEU A 68 6.90 2.26 9.58
C LEU A 68 7.26 3.69 10.00
N GLN A 69 6.68 4.71 9.36
CA GLN A 69 6.86 6.10 9.77
C GLN A 69 6.35 6.36 11.18
N LYS A 70 5.21 5.76 11.55
CA LYS A 70 4.69 5.87 12.91
C LYS A 70 5.66 5.27 13.93
N ILE A 71 6.10 4.03 13.72
CA ILE A 71 7.06 3.38 14.64
C ILE A 71 8.37 4.16 14.70
N ASN A 72 8.83 4.72 13.57
CA ASN A 72 10.03 5.54 13.54
C ASN A 72 9.91 6.81 14.38
N ARG A 73 8.77 7.51 14.30
CA ARG A 73 8.51 8.67 15.17
C ARG A 73 8.55 8.27 16.64
N ASP A 74 7.83 7.22 17.00
CA ASP A 74 7.77 6.74 18.39
C ASP A 74 9.18 6.35 18.91
N ALA A 75 9.99 5.68 18.08
CA ALA A 75 11.37 5.32 18.41
C ALA A 75 12.29 6.55 18.57
N ASN A 76 12.12 7.59 17.74
CA ASN A 76 12.87 8.84 17.87
C ASN A 76 12.46 9.63 19.11
N GLU A 77 11.17 9.65 19.46
CA GLU A 77 10.69 10.29 20.69
C GLU A 77 11.28 9.62 21.95
N ILE A 78 11.29 8.29 21.98
CA ILE A 78 11.93 7.53 23.06
C ILE A 78 13.44 7.82 23.11
N LEU A 79 14.11 7.84 21.96
CA LEU A 79 15.53 8.13 21.89
C LEU A 79 15.84 9.53 22.42
N ASP A 80 15.05 10.54 22.07
CA ASP A 80 15.24 11.91 22.57
C ASP A 80 15.12 11.99 24.10
N LEU A 81 14.09 11.38 24.67
CA LEU A 81 13.92 11.31 26.12
C LEU A 81 15.10 10.61 26.82
N LEU A 82 15.59 9.51 26.26
CA LEU A 82 16.75 8.78 26.81
C LEU A 82 18.04 9.60 26.70
N MET A 83 18.23 10.34 25.61
CA MET A 83 19.40 11.20 25.41
C MET A 83 19.38 12.40 26.34
N ARG A 84 18.22 13.02 26.56
CA ARG A 84 18.03 14.11 27.54
C ARG A 84 18.29 13.64 28.96
N TRP A 85 17.74 12.49 29.34
CA TRP A 85 18.03 11.90 30.65
C TRP A 85 19.52 11.60 30.82
N ASN A 86 20.19 11.03 29.80
CA ASN A 86 21.63 10.77 29.86
C ASN A 86 22.50 12.04 29.95
N ARG A 87 21.96 13.23 29.63
CA ARG A 87 22.62 14.54 29.84
C ARG A 87 22.36 15.13 31.23
N GLY A 88 21.53 14.49 32.06
CA GLY A 88 21.18 14.95 33.40
C GLY A 88 19.90 15.80 33.45
N GLU A 89 19.05 15.76 32.43
CA GLU A 89 17.74 16.42 32.46
C GLU A 89 16.72 15.52 33.20
N ASP A 90 16.58 15.71 34.52
CA ASP A 90 15.73 14.88 35.40
C ASP A 90 14.24 14.89 35.02
N GLU A 91 13.77 15.95 34.33
CA GLU A 91 12.41 16.03 33.80
C GLU A 91 12.12 14.96 32.75
N ALA A 92 13.12 14.52 31.99
CA ALA A 92 12.97 13.45 30.99
C ALA A 92 12.65 12.10 31.64
N LEU A 93 13.20 11.86 32.84
CA LEU A 93 12.88 10.67 33.64
C LEU A 93 11.42 10.70 34.10
N GLN A 94 10.91 11.85 34.55
CA GLN A 94 9.50 11.97 34.92
C GLN A 94 8.54 11.68 33.76
N VAL A 95 8.90 12.08 32.54
CA VAL A 95 8.10 11.76 31.34
C VAL A 95 8.09 10.25 31.10
N LEU A 96 9.23 9.57 31.20
CA LEU A 96 9.35 8.12 31.07
C LEU A 96 8.58 7.36 32.18
N GLU A 97 8.63 7.86 33.42
CA GLU A 97 7.97 7.26 34.59
C GLU A 97 6.45 7.49 34.60
N SER A 98 5.99 8.65 34.10
CA SER A 98 4.55 9.00 34.09
C SER A 98 3.70 8.01 33.30
N GLN A 99 4.32 7.28 32.37
CA GLN A 99 3.67 6.27 31.52
C GLN A 99 3.49 4.90 32.21
N VAL A 100 4.12 4.64 33.37
CA VAL A 100 4.01 3.36 34.09
C VAL A 100 3.74 3.59 35.57
N ARG A 101 2.48 3.92 35.91
CA ARG A 101 2.07 4.21 37.30
C ARG A 101 1.62 2.99 38.11
N LYS A 102 1.42 1.84 37.48
CA LYS A 102 0.93 0.62 38.15
C LYS A 102 1.52 -0.62 37.51
N ILE A 103 2.12 -1.49 38.32
CA ILE A 103 2.49 -2.84 37.91
C ILE A 103 1.70 -3.85 38.75
N LYS A 104 1.35 -4.97 38.12
CA LYS A 104 0.61 -6.05 38.77
C LYS A 104 1.61 -7.09 39.25
N VAL A 105 1.97 -7.05 40.52
CA VAL A 105 2.85 -8.05 41.14
C VAL A 105 1.97 -9.06 41.84
N ARG A 106 2.01 -10.33 41.40
CA ARG A 106 1.26 -11.44 42.01
C ARG A 106 -0.24 -11.17 42.21
N GLY A 107 -0.86 -10.41 41.29
CA GLY A 107 -2.30 -10.16 41.30
C GLY A 107 -2.76 -8.92 42.08
N GLN A 108 -1.88 -8.23 42.81
CA GLN A 108 -2.19 -6.95 43.46
C GLN A 108 -1.63 -5.77 42.66
N GLU A 109 -2.37 -4.65 42.63
CA GLU A 109 -1.89 -3.39 42.06
C GLU A 109 -1.05 -2.66 43.09
N GLU A 110 0.26 -2.55 42.87
CA GLU A 110 1.16 -1.79 43.74
C GLU A 110 1.62 -0.51 43.02
N LYS A 111 1.69 0.59 43.78
CA LYS A 111 2.34 1.84 43.35
C LYS A 111 3.84 1.66 43.48
N ILE A 112 4.57 1.82 42.39
CA ILE A 112 6.03 1.72 42.38
C ILE A 112 6.61 2.89 43.19
N THR A 113 7.37 2.56 44.25
CA THR A 113 8.08 3.55 45.08
C THR A 113 9.53 3.75 44.65
N GLU A 114 10.12 2.82 43.89
CA GLU A 114 11.51 2.92 43.42
C GLU A 114 11.69 2.21 42.06
N TYR A 115 12.21 2.94 41.07
CA TYR A 115 12.42 2.44 39.72
C TYR A 115 13.89 2.06 39.52
N LYS A 116 14.18 0.80 39.23
CA LYS A 116 15.49 0.39 38.71
C LYS A 116 15.39 0.34 37.19
N PHE A 117 15.50 1.50 36.54
CA PHE A 117 15.57 1.55 35.08
C PHE A 117 16.81 0.76 34.60
N LYS A 118 16.68 0.04 33.48
CA LYS A 118 17.85 -0.42 32.73
C LYS A 118 18.69 0.79 32.35
N ASP A 119 19.99 0.59 32.15
CA ASP A 119 20.90 1.67 31.78
C ASP A 119 20.32 2.45 30.57
N PRO A 120 20.01 3.75 30.70
CA PRO A 120 19.48 4.56 29.61
C PRO A 120 20.35 4.52 28.35
N ARG A 121 21.66 4.33 28.50
CA ARG A 121 22.58 4.18 27.37
C ARG A 121 22.30 2.91 26.59
N GLU A 122 22.01 1.81 27.28
CA GLU A 122 21.64 0.54 26.64
C GLU A 122 20.30 0.67 25.90
N LEU A 123 19.32 1.34 26.52
CA LEU A 123 18.02 1.59 25.88
C LEU A 123 18.15 2.53 24.67
N ALA A 124 18.98 3.56 24.76
CA ALA A 124 19.24 4.49 23.65
C ALA A 124 19.90 3.77 22.48
N LEU A 125 20.89 2.90 22.74
CA LEU A 125 21.52 2.08 21.70
C LEU A 125 20.53 1.14 21.00
N LYS A 126 19.58 0.57 21.73
CA LYS A 126 18.50 -0.25 21.15
C LYS A 126 17.55 0.57 20.28
N ALA A 127 17.14 1.75 20.75
CA ALA A 127 16.30 2.65 19.95
C ALA A 127 17.02 3.10 18.66
N MET A 128 18.31 3.45 18.76
CA MET A 128 19.14 3.77 17.59
C MET A 128 19.27 2.58 16.62
N HIS A 129 19.38 1.35 17.13
CA HIS A 129 19.44 0.15 16.31
C HIS A 129 18.12 -0.06 15.55
N GLU A 130 16.98 0.04 16.24
CA GLU A 130 15.65 -0.07 15.63
C GLU A 130 15.44 0.98 14.53
N ILE A 131 15.81 2.25 14.78
CA ILE A 131 15.75 3.31 13.77
C ILE A 131 16.59 2.96 12.53
N ARG A 132 17.79 2.39 12.72
CA ARG A 132 18.66 1.97 11.61
C ARG A 132 18.03 0.85 10.79
N GLU A 133 17.47 -0.17 11.43
CA GLU A 133 16.82 -1.28 10.72
C GLU A 133 15.60 -0.79 9.94
N GLN A 134 14.83 0.15 10.50
CA GLN A 134 13.71 0.79 9.78
C GLN A 134 14.18 1.58 8.56
N LEU A 135 15.27 2.35 8.67
CA LEU A 135 15.83 3.09 7.53
C LEU A 135 16.29 2.13 6.42
N LYS A 136 16.91 1.01 6.79
CA LYS A 136 17.29 -0.03 5.83
C LYS A 136 16.07 -0.61 5.11
N LEU A 137 15.03 -0.98 5.87
CA LEU A 137 13.78 -1.48 5.29
C LEU A 137 13.11 -0.46 4.37
N GLN A 138 13.12 0.83 4.73
CA GLN A 138 12.61 1.89 3.86
C GLN A 138 13.38 1.99 2.55
N LEU A 139 14.71 1.86 2.57
CA LEU A 139 15.54 1.84 1.35
C LEU A 139 15.19 0.63 0.46
N ASP A 140 15.04 -0.55 1.06
CA ASP A 140 14.66 -1.77 0.33
C ASP A 140 13.28 -1.61 -0.33
N ILE A 141 12.30 -1.03 0.38
CA ILE A 141 10.97 -0.72 -0.18
C ILE A 141 11.09 0.30 -1.32
N PHE A 142 11.87 1.37 -1.16
CA PHE A 142 12.05 2.35 -2.22
C PHE A 142 12.68 1.75 -3.48
N GLN A 143 13.67 0.87 -3.31
CA GLN A 143 14.29 0.17 -4.42
C GLN A 143 13.27 -0.74 -5.12
N ALA A 144 12.49 -1.51 -4.38
CA ALA A 144 11.42 -2.34 -4.94
C ALA A 144 10.36 -1.51 -5.70
N LEU A 145 9.96 -0.36 -5.15
CA LEU A 145 9.02 0.56 -5.82
C LEU A 145 9.62 1.18 -7.10
N PHE A 146 10.90 1.52 -7.09
CA PHE A 146 11.61 2.03 -8.26
C PHE A 146 11.69 0.97 -9.36
N ASP A 147 12.07 -0.26 -9.01
CA ASP A 147 12.14 -1.39 -9.94
C ASP A 147 10.77 -1.71 -10.53
N MET A 148 9.72 -1.68 -9.72
CA MET A 148 8.34 -1.82 -10.20
C MET A 148 7.94 -0.74 -11.21
N ARG A 149 8.33 0.52 -10.96
CA ARG A 149 8.07 1.62 -11.92
C ARG A 149 8.83 1.42 -13.23
N ALA A 150 10.09 1.01 -13.17
CA ALA A 150 10.89 0.70 -14.36
C ALA A 150 10.27 -0.44 -15.16
N VAL A 151 9.81 -1.50 -14.49
CA VAL A 151 9.09 -2.62 -15.12
C VAL A 151 7.78 -2.14 -15.77
N GLN A 152 7.01 -1.28 -15.11
CA GLN A 152 5.78 -0.73 -15.68
C GLN A 152 6.05 0.09 -16.94
N GLN A 153 7.08 0.94 -16.94
CA GLN A 153 7.46 1.73 -18.11
C GLN A 153 7.88 0.83 -19.28
N PHE A 154 8.71 -0.17 -19.00
CA PHE A 154 9.11 -1.15 -20.01
C PHE A 154 7.89 -1.90 -20.59
N GLN A 155 7.00 -2.38 -19.74
CA GLN A 155 5.79 -3.08 -20.17
C GLN A 155 4.88 -2.17 -21.02
N ALA A 156 4.73 -0.90 -20.66
CA ALA A 156 3.94 0.06 -21.41
C ALA A 156 4.53 0.28 -22.81
N GLU A 157 5.84 0.50 -22.90
CA GLU A 157 6.54 0.70 -24.17
C GLU A 157 6.42 -0.54 -25.07
N VAL A 158 6.68 -1.74 -24.54
CA VAL A 158 6.55 -3.00 -25.30
C VAL A 158 5.13 -3.18 -25.83
N LEU A 159 4.10 -2.97 -25.00
CA LEU A 159 2.71 -3.11 -25.45
C LEU A 159 2.32 -2.03 -26.47
N GLN A 160 2.89 -0.84 -26.37
CA GLN A 160 2.69 0.23 -27.35
C GLN A 160 3.31 -0.14 -28.70
N VAL A 161 4.57 -0.59 -28.72
CA VAL A 161 5.26 -1.05 -29.92
C VAL A 161 4.51 -2.21 -30.57
N ILE A 162 4.11 -3.23 -29.80
CA ILE A 162 3.32 -4.35 -30.34
C ILE A 162 2.00 -3.83 -30.90
N GLY A 163 1.30 -2.96 -30.18
CA GLY A 163 0.04 -2.37 -30.64
C GLY A 163 0.16 -1.55 -31.91
N SER A 164 1.32 -0.92 -32.15
CA SER A 164 1.60 -0.19 -33.40
C SER A 164 1.79 -1.11 -34.61
N VAL A 165 2.23 -2.36 -34.39
CA VAL A 165 2.45 -3.36 -35.45
C VAL A 165 1.20 -4.22 -35.65
N SER A 166 0.58 -4.69 -34.56
CA SER A 166 -0.66 -5.46 -34.56
C SER A 166 -1.43 -5.28 -33.25
N ALA A 167 -2.59 -4.64 -33.35
CA ALA A 167 -3.50 -4.50 -32.23
C ALA A 167 -4.04 -5.85 -31.74
N GLU A 168 -4.33 -6.80 -32.65
CA GLU A 168 -4.82 -8.13 -32.25
C GLU A 168 -3.76 -8.92 -31.47
N ALA A 169 -2.49 -8.87 -31.89
CA ALA A 169 -1.41 -9.55 -31.18
C ALA A 169 -1.24 -9.00 -29.76
N ARG A 170 -1.27 -7.68 -29.59
CA ARG A 170 -1.26 -7.03 -28.27
C ARG A 170 -2.41 -7.53 -27.41
N ASP A 171 -3.62 -7.53 -27.95
CA ASP A 171 -4.82 -7.88 -27.20
C ASP A 171 -4.86 -9.36 -26.81
N GLU A 172 -4.34 -10.26 -27.65
CA GLU A 172 -4.17 -11.68 -27.34
C GLU A 172 -3.10 -11.92 -26.26
N ILE A 173 -1.96 -11.23 -26.33
CA ILE A 173 -0.91 -11.29 -25.30
C ILE A 173 -1.48 -10.87 -23.94
N ILE A 174 -2.20 -9.74 -23.89
CA ILE A 174 -2.80 -9.28 -22.63
C ILE A 174 -3.84 -10.30 -22.13
N ARG A 175 -4.55 -11.01 -23.02
CA ARG A 175 -5.55 -12.03 -22.64
C ARG A 175 -4.88 -13.17 -21.89
N ARG A 176 -3.85 -13.75 -22.50
CA ARG A 176 -3.09 -14.88 -21.95
C ARG A 176 -2.42 -14.51 -20.62
N LEU A 177 -1.88 -13.29 -20.51
CA LEU A 177 -1.28 -12.80 -19.26
C LEU A 177 -2.33 -12.67 -18.14
N THR A 178 -3.53 -12.17 -18.47
CA THR A 178 -4.62 -12.04 -17.50
C THR A 178 -5.10 -13.40 -17.01
N GLU A 179 -5.24 -14.37 -17.92
CA GLU A 179 -5.64 -15.75 -17.60
C GLU A 179 -4.61 -16.45 -16.70
N ARG A 180 -3.31 -16.31 -17.00
CA ARG A 180 -2.24 -16.85 -16.13
C ARG A 180 -2.23 -16.23 -14.74
N ASN A 181 -2.45 -14.93 -14.62
CA ASN A 181 -2.49 -14.26 -13.32
C ASN A 181 -3.71 -14.65 -12.49
N ALA A 182 -4.90 -14.78 -13.11
CA ALA A 182 -6.10 -15.23 -12.42
C ALA A 182 -5.93 -16.64 -11.83
N LEU A 183 -5.23 -17.52 -12.55
CA LEU A 183 -4.90 -18.87 -12.07
C LEU A 183 -3.93 -18.83 -10.88
N ARG A 184 -2.89 -17.98 -10.91
CA ARG A 184 -1.98 -17.84 -9.76
C ARG A 184 -2.67 -17.31 -8.51
N SER A 185 -3.49 -16.27 -8.64
CA SER A 185 -4.23 -15.71 -7.50
C SER A 185 -5.23 -16.69 -6.89
N ALA A 186 -5.75 -17.64 -7.66
CA ALA A 186 -6.63 -18.69 -7.15
C ALA A 186 -5.89 -19.80 -6.39
N VAL A 187 -4.61 -20.02 -6.69
CA VAL A 187 -3.74 -21.00 -6.01
C VAL A 187 -3.22 -20.43 -4.68
N ASP A 188 -2.86 -19.14 -4.63
CA ASP A 188 -2.38 -18.48 -3.39
C ASP A 188 -3.48 -18.23 -2.33
N LEU A 189 -4.75 -18.52 -2.64
CA LEU A 189 -5.90 -18.37 -1.73
C LEU A 189 -6.32 -19.69 -1.04
N ASN A 190 -5.63 -20.80 -1.32
CA ASN A 190 -5.79 -22.09 -0.62
C ASN A 190 -4.57 -22.37 0.27
#